data_AF-A0A918Q9I3-F1
#
_entry.id   AF-A0A918Q9I3-F1
#
_cell.length_a   1.000
_cell.length_b   1.000
_cell.length_c   1.000
_cell.angle_alpha   90.00
_cell.angle_beta   90.00
_cell.angle_gamma   90.00
#
_symmetry.space_group_name_H-M   'P 1'
#
loop_
_entity.id
_entity.type
_entity.pdbx_description
1 polymer ?
#
loop_
_entity_poly.entity_id
_entity_poly.type
_entity_poly.pdbx_seq_one_letter_code
_entity_poly.pdbx_strand_id
1 'polypeptide(L)'
;MIILSAAGIAILLILYRVWNSRVEQPKKLEDELNEALEGTRADVQALEPVRRAACAIAYNLNRVIIVREFGKVPTRIYPIRELMGIEIFVDSKVVARVLRSGPHKMLDDIAPQVTRVTMRLIFDDPARPDFELVLWDPNDNLTARAEGPRGAMETARRWFYHVEAIIRRPKDELEAKAAAPAPQAPSPTPPAPPPEAHKPFPAPGEPSKPEPPKSAPKKDDIDVLNAPIIPYVDMRP
;
A
#
# COMPACT_ATOMS: atom_id res chain seq x y z
N MET A 1 31.33 18.19 -42.67
CA MET A 1 30.00 18.58 -42.14
C MET A 1 29.07 17.38 -41.96
N ILE A 2 28.75 16.62 -43.02
CA ILE A 2 27.76 15.51 -42.96
C ILE A 2 28.08 14.43 -41.91
N ILE A 3 29.35 14.01 -41.79
CA ILE A 3 29.77 12.98 -40.84
C ILE A 3 29.60 13.46 -39.39
N LEU A 4 29.91 14.73 -39.10
CA LEU A 4 29.78 15.30 -37.76
C LEU A 4 28.30 15.42 -37.35
N SER A 5 27.42 15.83 -38.28
CA SER A 5 25.98 15.87 -38.04
C SER A 5 25.39 14.46 -37.84
N ALA A 6 25.83 13.47 -38.61
CA ALA A 6 25.37 12.09 -38.45
C ALA A 6 25.80 11.49 -37.10
N ALA A 7 27.04 11.74 -36.68
CA ALA A 7 27.52 11.33 -35.36
C ALA A 7 26.74 12.00 -34.23
N GLY A 8 26.44 13.30 -34.35
CA GLY A 8 25.62 14.02 -33.37
C GLY A 8 24.21 13.44 -33.22
N ILE A 9 23.54 13.14 -34.33
CA ILE A 9 22.20 12.50 -34.32
C ILE A 9 22.26 11.11 -33.69
N ALA A 10 23.27 10.31 -34.03
CA ALA A 10 23.44 8.98 -33.44
C ALA A 10 23.57 9.03 -31.91
N ILE A 11 24.36 9.96 -31.38
CA ILE A 11 24.52 10.17 -29.93
C ILE A 11 23.19 10.58 -29.29
N LEU A 12 22.46 11.53 -29.89
CA LEU A 12 21.16 11.97 -29.38
C LEU A 12 20.14 10.82 -29.33
N LEU A 13 20.11 9.97 -30.35
CA LEU A 13 19.23 8.79 -30.38
C LEU A 13 19.58 7.79 -29.27
N ILE A 14 20.87 7.57 -29.00
CA ILE A 14 21.32 6.70 -27.91
C ILE A 14 20.91 7.30 -26.56
N LEU A 15 21.17 8.58 -26.31
CA LEU A 15 20.78 9.27 -25.08
C LEU A 15 19.27 9.24 -24.86
N TYR A 16 18.49 9.51 -25.92
CA TYR A 16 17.03 9.42 -25.86
C TYR A 16 16.56 8.00 -25.53
N ARG A 17 17.16 6.98 -26.13
CA ARG A 17 16.82 5.58 -25.85
C ARG A 17 17.11 5.21 -24.39
N VAL A 18 18.25 5.64 -23.85
CA VAL A 18 18.62 5.41 -22.45
C VAL A 18 17.67 6.15 -21.51
N TRP A 19 17.39 7.43 -21.77
CA TRP A 19 16.45 8.23 -20.99
C TRP A 19 15.06 7.60 -20.96
N ASN A 20 14.52 7.27 -22.14
CA ASN A 20 13.21 6.65 -22.27
C ASN A 20 13.15 5.34 -21.46
N SER A 21 14.17 4.49 -21.57
CA SER A 21 14.22 3.21 -20.85
C SER A 21 14.38 3.34 -19.33
N ARG A 22 15.18 4.29 -18.85
CA ARG A 22 15.57 4.39 -17.42
C ARG A 22 14.68 5.34 -16.60
N VAL A 23 14.00 6.27 -17.26
CA VAL A 23 13.23 7.33 -16.59
C VAL A 23 11.77 7.25 -17.00
N GLU A 24 11.50 7.31 -18.30
CA GLU A 24 10.13 7.43 -18.80
C GLU A 24 9.32 6.14 -18.67
N GLN A 25 9.88 4.98 -19.03
CA GLN A 25 9.17 3.69 -18.93
C GLN A 25 8.85 3.32 -17.47
N PRO A 26 9.80 3.39 -16.50
CA PRO A 26 9.48 3.14 -15.10
C PRO A 26 8.41 4.09 -14.57
N LYS A 27 8.52 5.39 -14.88
CA LYS A 27 7.55 6.39 -14.44
C LYS A 27 6.14 6.11 -14.98
N LYS A 28 6.01 5.74 -16.26
CA LYS A 28 4.71 5.35 -16.84
C LYS A 28 4.09 4.13 -16.17
N LEU A 29 4.91 3.14 -15.82
CA LEU A 29 4.43 1.98 -15.06
C LEU A 29 4.03 2.35 -13.64
N GLU A 30 4.79 3.23 -12.97
CA GLU A 30 4.44 3.77 -11.65
C GLU A 30 3.13 4.55 -11.71
N ASP A 31 2.95 5.40 -12.71
CA ASP A 31 1.73 6.19 -12.93
C ASP A 31 0.52 5.28 -13.17
N GLU A 32 0.64 4.24 -14.01
CA GLU A 32 -0.41 3.25 -14.25
C GLU A 32 -0.78 2.49 -12.97
N LEU A 33 0.22 2.08 -12.17
CA LEU A 33 -0.04 1.44 -10.88
C LEU A 33 -0.72 2.40 -9.90
N ASN A 34 -0.29 3.65 -9.84
CA ASN A 34 -0.88 4.67 -8.97
C ASN A 34 -2.33 4.98 -9.37
N GLU A 35 -2.63 5.04 -10.67
CA GLU A 35 -3.98 5.19 -11.20
C GLU A 35 -4.87 4.00 -10.81
N ALA A 36 -4.39 2.77 -11.03
CA ALA A 36 -5.10 1.55 -10.65
C ALA A 36 -5.28 1.39 -9.12
N LEU A 37 -4.42 2.05 -8.34
CA LEU A 37 -4.49 2.13 -6.87
C LEU A 37 -5.29 3.33 -6.37
N GLU A 38 -5.90 4.12 -7.25
CA GLU A 38 -6.72 5.29 -6.86
C GLU A 38 -5.92 6.27 -5.95
N GLY A 39 -4.61 6.40 -6.19
CA GLY A 39 -3.69 7.23 -5.40
C GLY A 39 -3.25 6.63 -4.05
N THR A 40 -3.70 5.42 -3.70
CA THR A 40 -3.27 4.72 -2.48
C THR A 40 -1.87 4.14 -2.65
N ARG A 41 -1.03 4.24 -1.62
CA ARG A 41 0.30 3.62 -1.62
C ARG A 41 0.22 2.10 -1.63
N ALA A 42 0.95 1.45 -2.54
CA ALA A 42 1.12 -0.01 -2.54
C ALA A 42 1.90 -0.48 -1.31
N ASP A 43 1.49 -1.60 -0.72
CA ASP A 43 2.25 -2.28 0.34
C ASP A 43 3.51 -2.95 -0.23
N VAL A 44 3.36 -3.60 -1.38
CA VAL A 44 4.48 -4.10 -2.19
C VAL A 44 4.25 -3.79 -3.66
N GLN A 45 5.33 -3.39 -4.34
CA GLN A 45 5.35 -3.14 -5.77
C GLN A 45 6.62 -3.73 -6.39
N ALA A 46 6.54 -4.12 -7.64
CA ALA A 46 7.69 -4.50 -8.46
C ALA A 46 7.45 -4.09 -9.91
N LEU A 47 8.51 -3.62 -10.56
CA LEU A 47 8.47 -3.10 -11.92
C LEU A 47 9.45 -3.86 -12.79
N GLU A 48 9.06 -4.08 -14.03
CA GLU A 48 9.89 -4.64 -15.08
C GLU A 48 9.80 -3.74 -16.32
N PRO A 49 10.58 -2.64 -16.36
CA PRO A 49 10.47 -1.63 -17.41
C PRO A 49 10.76 -2.16 -18.83
N VAL A 50 11.66 -3.14 -18.96
CA VAL A 50 12.09 -3.67 -20.25
C VAL A 50 10.96 -4.42 -20.95
N ARG A 51 10.24 -5.29 -20.23
CA ARG A 51 9.09 -6.04 -20.76
C ARG A 51 7.77 -5.32 -20.53
N ARG A 52 7.81 -4.08 -20.02
CA ARG A 52 6.65 -3.22 -19.75
C ARG A 52 5.62 -3.92 -18.86
N ALA A 53 6.11 -4.61 -17.84
CA ALA A 53 5.29 -5.33 -16.89
C ALA A 53 5.48 -4.74 -15.48
N ALA A 54 4.45 -4.85 -14.66
CA ALA A 54 4.50 -4.38 -13.28
C ALA A 54 3.43 -5.11 -12.45
N CYS A 55 3.66 -5.19 -11.15
CA CYS A 55 2.63 -5.63 -10.22
C CYS A 55 2.70 -4.88 -8.90
N ALA A 56 1.54 -4.77 -8.25
CA ALA A 56 1.42 -4.19 -6.92
C ALA A 56 0.34 -4.92 -6.09
N ILE A 57 0.49 -4.88 -4.77
CA ILE A 57 -0.55 -5.29 -3.81
C ILE A 57 -0.85 -4.11 -2.90
N ALA A 58 -2.13 -3.83 -2.70
CA ALA A 58 -2.61 -2.92 -1.69
C ALA A 58 -3.66 -3.60 -0.81
N TYR A 59 -3.32 -3.79 0.47
CA TYR A 59 -4.16 -4.42 1.47
C TYR A 59 -5.38 -3.58 1.82
N ASN A 60 -5.22 -2.26 1.84
CA ASN A 60 -6.32 -1.34 2.17
C ASN A 60 -7.43 -1.37 1.12
N LEU A 61 -7.07 -1.53 -0.15
CA LEU A 61 -8.03 -1.63 -1.26
C LEU A 61 -8.45 -3.07 -1.57
N ASN A 62 -7.87 -4.05 -0.88
CA ASN A 62 -8.06 -5.48 -1.15
C ASN A 62 -7.79 -5.87 -2.61
N ARG A 63 -6.74 -5.30 -3.23
CA ARG A 63 -6.43 -5.50 -4.66
C ARG A 63 -4.99 -5.94 -4.91
N VAL A 64 -4.83 -6.75 -5.94
CA VAL A 64 -3.58 -7.11 -6.60
C VAL A 64 -3.68 -6.62 -8.04
N ILE A 65 -2.77 -5.75 -8.44
CA ILE A 65 -2.77 -5.12 -9.76
C ILE A 65 -1.67 -5.74 -10.59
N ILE A 66 -2.02 -6.14 -11.81
CA ILE A 66 -1.15 -6.78 -12.78
C ILE A 66 -1.17 -5.97 -14.08
N VAL A 67 -0.02 -5.41 -14.43
CA VAL A 67 0.22 -4.75 -15.70
C VAL A 67 1.06 -5.69 -16.56
N ARG A 68 0.56 -6.03 -17.75
CA ARG A 68 1.30 -6.78 -18.78
C ARG A 68 1.39 -5.93 -20.02
N GLU A 69 2.56 -5.89 -20.65
CA GLU A 69 2.77 -5.21 -21.92
C GLU A 69 2.09 -3.83 -21.94
N PHE A 70 2.46 -2.96 -20.99
CA PHE A 70 1.87 -1.64 -20.81
C PHE A 70 1.63 -0.91 -22.15
N GLY A 71 0.41 -0.41 -22.31
CA GLY A 71 -0.10 0.24 -23.51
C GLY A 71 -0.65 -0.71 -24.59
N LYS A 72 -0.53 -2.03 -24.45
CA LYS A 72 -1.12 -3.01 -25.38
C LYS A 72 -2.24 -3.84 -24.78
N VAL A 73 -2.08 -4.25 -23.53
CA VAL A 73 -3.07 -5.07 -22.81
C VAL A 73 -3.61 -4.24 -21.65
N PRO A 74 -4.93 -4.27 -21.38
CA PRO A 74 -5.49 -3.57 -20.24
C PRO A 74 -4.92 -4.11 -18.93
N THR A 75 -4.68 -3.20 -17.99
CA THR A 75 -4.31 -3.52 -16.61
C THR A 75 -5.39 -4.35 -15.95
N ARG A 76 -4.99 -5.41 -15.26
CA ARG A 76 -5.90 -6.31 -14.55
C ARG A 76 -5.83 -6.07 -13.06
N ILE A 77 -7.01 -6.02 -12.45
CA ILE A 77 -7.18 -5.81 -11.02
C ILE A 77 -7.86 -7.07 -10.48
N TYR A 78 -7.14 -7.79 -9.63
CA TYR A 78 -7.62 -8.99 -8.95
C TYR A 78 -7.91 -8.65 -7.48
N PRO A 79 -8.98 -9.17 -6.87
CA PRO A 79 -9.11 -9.10 -5.43
C PRO A 79 -8.06 -10.01 -4.77
N ILE A 80 -7.58 -9.66 -3.57
CA ILE A 80 -6.53 -10.44 -2.89
C ILE A 80 -6.94 -11.91 -2.67
N ARG A 81 -8.24 -12.19 -2.51
CA ARG A 81 -8.76 -13.57 -2.37
C ARG A 81 -8.44 -14.48 -3.55
N GLU A 82 -8.28 -13.92 -4.74
CA GLU A 82 -7.95 -14.66 -5.97
C GLU A 82 -6.46 -14.99 -6.07
N LEU A 83 -5.62 -14.41 -5.20
CA LEU A 83 -4.22 -14.78 -5.11
C LEU A 83 -4.09 -16.16 -4.46
N MET A 84 -3.61 -17.12 -5.24
CA MET A 84 -3.42 -18.51 -4.85
C MET A 84 -2.00 -18.80 -4.37
N GLY A 85 -1.01 -18.03 -4.82
CA GLY A 85 0.39 -18.31 -4.50
C GLY A 85 1.41 -17.37 -5.12
N ILE A 86 2.65 -17.59 -4.73
CA ILE A 86 3.84 -17.01 -5.34
C ILE A 86 4.93 -18.08 -5.44
N GLU A 87 5.69 -18.01 -6.52
CA GLU A 87 6.90 -18.78 -6.75
C GLU A 87 8.05 -17.85 -7.10
N ILE A 88 9.22 -18.12 -6.51
CA ILE A 88 10.45 -17.40 -6.81
C ILE A 88 11.39 -18.35 -7.54
N PHE A 89 11.88 -17.89 -8.69
CA PHE A 89 12.82 -18.58 -9.55
C PHE A 89 14.17 -17.88 -9.52
N VAL A 90 15.22 -18.66 -9.32
CA VAL A 90 16.60 -18.24 -9.55
C VAL A 90 17.21 -19.19 -10.57
N ASP A 91 17.70 -18.64 -11.68
CA ASP A 91 18.31 -19.40 -12.77
C ASP A 91 17.41 -20.57 -13.25
N SER A 92 16.11 -20.28 -13.40
CA SER A 92 15.05 -21.23 -13.78
C SER A 92 14.76 -22.35 -12.76
N LYS A 93 15.32 -22.29 -11.55
CA LYS A 93 15.02 -23.21 -10.45
C LYS A 93 14.10 -22.54 -9.44
N VAL A 94 13.03 -23.24 -9.04
CA VAL A 94 12.14 -22.79 -7.96
C VAL A 94 12.92 -22.85 -6.64
N VAL A 95 13.26 -21.68 -6.11
CA VAL A 95 13.96 -21.55 -4.82
C VAL A 95 12.99 -21.36 -3.66
N ALA A 96 11.84 -20.74 -3.90
CA ALA A 96 10.78 -20.60 -2.91
C ALA A 96 9.41 -20.71 -3.56
N ARG A 97 8.43 -21.23 -2.81
CA ARG A 97 7.05 -21.41 -3.24
C ARG A 97 6.13 -21.37 -2.03
N VAL A 98 5.06 -20.60 -2.13
CA VAL A 98 3.92 -20.70 -1.22
C VAL A 98 2.64 -20.73 -2.04
N LEU A 99 1.77 -21.69 -1.72
CA LEU A 99 0.50 -21.95 -2.39
C LEU A 99 -0.57 -22.15 -1.32
N ARG A 100 -1.81 -21.72 -1.55
CA ARG A 100 -2.90 -21.92 -0.58
C ARG A 100 -3.18 -23.40 -0.30
N SER A 101 -3.12 -24.24 -1.32
CA SER A 101 -3.24 -25.70 -1.20
C SER A 101 -2.13 -26.35 -2.03
N GLY A 102 -1.00 -26.68 -1.38
CA GLY A 102 0.13 -27.29 -2.08
C GLY A 102 1.43 -27.29 -1.28
N PRO A 103 2.52 -27.78 -1.88
CA PRO A 103 3.83 -27.84 -1.23
C PRO A 103 4.38 -26.43 -1.00
N HIS A 104 4.83 -26.18 0.23
CA HIS A 104 5.52 -24.94 0.61
C HIS A 104 7.03 -25.19 0.62
N LYS A 105 7.77 -24.29 -0.03
CA LYS A 105 9.23 -24.25 0.01
C LYS A 105 9.64 -22.87 0.50
N MET A 106 10.23 -22.81 1.68
CA MET A 106 10.72 -21.56 2.24
C MET A 106 11.89 -21.01 1.43
N LEU A 107 12.04 -19.69 1.46
CA LEU A 107 13.16 -19.02 0.82
C LEU A 107 14.42 -19.24 1.67
N ASP A 108 15.21 -20.25 1.31
CA ASP A 108 16.51 -20.52 1.91
C ASP A 108 17.53 -19.43 1.55
N ASP A 109 18.65 -19.39 2.26
CA ASP A 109 19.73 -18.44 1.99
C ASP A 109 20.39 -18.78 0.64
N ILE A 110 20.18 -17.92 -0.35
CA ILE A 110 20.59 -18.17 -1.74
C ILE A 110 22.05 -17.77 -1.91
N ALA A 111 22.82 -18.65 -2.57
CA ALA A 111 24.23 -18.49 -2.87
C ALA A 111 24.55 -17.12 -3.53
N PRO A 112 25.78 -16.60 -3.35
CA PRO A 112 26.15 -15.25 -3.80
C PRO A 112 26.15 -15.03 -5.32
N GLN A 113 25.98 -16.07 -6.14
CA GLN A 113 25.96 -15.99 -7.59
C GLN A 113 24.54 -16.20 -8.10
N VAL A 114 23.85 -15.11 -8.40
CA VAL A 114 22.47 -15.09 -8.92
C VAL A 114 22.50 -14.45 -10.31
N THR A 115 22.16 -15.22 -11.34
CA THR A 115 22.17 -14.69 -12.72
C THR A 115 20.83 -14.05 -13.04
N ARG A 116 19.71 -14.76 -12.84
CA ARG A 116 18.36 -14.26 -13.14
C ARG A 116 17.42 -14.51 -11.98
N VAL A 117 16.65 -13.48 -11.62
CA VAL A 117 15.61 -13.56 -10.60
C VAL A 117 14.27 -13.29 -11.24
N THR A 118 13.32 -14.19 -11.01
CA THR A 118 11.98 -14.09 -11.57
C THR A 118 10.96 -14.47 -10.51
N MET A 119 9.86 -13.74 -10.48
CA MET A 119 8.75 -13.94 -9.57
C MET A 119 7.52 -14.32 -10.37
N ARG A 120 6.80 -15.37 -9.95
CA ARG A 120 5.53 -15.76 -10.54
C ARG A 120 4.43 -15.70 -9.49
N LEU A 121 3.39 -14.91 -9.76
CA LEU A 121 2.15 -14.88 -8.99
C LEU A 121 1.15 -15.84 -9.61
N ILE A 122 0.38 -16.54 -8.78
CA ILE A 122 -0.58 -17.55 -9.21
C ILE A 122 -1.97 -17.12 -8.75
N PHE A 123 -2.96 -17.19 -9.64
CA PHE A 123 -4.32 -16.71 -9.44
C PHE A 123 -5.37 -17.79 -9.67
N ASP A 124 -6.52 -17.63 -9.04
CA ASP A 124 -7.74 -18.42 -9.21
C ASP A 124 -8.56 -17.93 -10.44
N ASP A 125 -7.87 -17.62 -11.55
CA ASP A 125 -8.44 -17.15 -12.81
C ASP A 125 -8.10 -18.14 -13.93
N PRO A 126 -9.06 -18.92 -14.46
CA PRO A 126 -8.77 -19.92 -15.49
C PRO A 126 -8.31 -19.32 -16.82
N ALA A 127 -8.64 -18.06 -17.10
CA ALA A 127 -8.20 -17.39 -18.33
C ALA A 127 -6.75 -16.92 -18.23
N ARG A 128 -6.28 -16.57 -17.02
CA ARG A 128 -4.90 -16.13 -16.74
C ARG A 128 -4.46 -16.63 -15.37
N PRO A 129 -4.05 -17.90 -15.26
CA PRO A 129 -3.75 -18.52 -13.97
C PRO A 129 -2.44 -18.02 -13.35
N ASP A 130 -1.54 -17.43 -14.12
CA ASP A 130 -0.22 -17.03 -13.64
C ASP A 130 0.31 -15.73 -14.27
N PHE A 131 1.07 -14.96 -13.50
CA PHE A 131 1.80 -13.77 -13.94
C PHE A 131 3.27 -13.89 -13.56
N GLU A 132 4.14 -13.85 -14.56
CA GLU A 132 5.59 -13.84 -14.38
C GLU A 132 6.14 -12.42 -14.53
N LEU A 133 7.04 -12.04 -13.61
CA LEU A 133 7.76 -10.78 -13.59
C LEU A 133 9.25 -11.05 -13.40
N VAL A 134 10.08 -10.53 -14.31
CA VAL A 134 11.55 -10.62 -14.18
C VAL A 134 12.03 -9.47 -13.31
N LEU A 135 12.56 -9.80 -12.13
CA LEU A 135 13.11 -8.83 -11.18
C LEU A 135 14.56 -8.45 -11.50
N TRP A 136 15.32 -9.40 -12.07
CA TRP A 136 16.70 -9.18 -12.50
C TRP A 136 17.09 -10.12 -13.63
N ASP A 137 17.73 -9.55 -14.66
CA ASP A 137 18.39 -10.26 -15.76
C ASP A 137 19.63 -9.45 -16.17
N PRO A 138 20.82 -10.07 -16.33
CA PRO A 138 22.04 -9.37 -16.71
C PRO A 138 21.93 -8.73 -18.10
N ASN A 139 21.08 -9.27 -18.98
CA ASN A 139 20.85 -8.70 -20.31
C ASN A 139 20.07 -7.38 -20.25
N ASP A 140 19.34 -7.14 -19.16
CA ASP A 140 18.53 -5.95 -18.95
C ASP A 140 19.30 -4.83 -18.23
N ASN A 141 20.57 -5.08 -17.87
CA ASN A 141 21.39 -4.20 -17.02
C ASN A 141 21.64 -2.81 -17.63
N LEU A 142 21.57 -2.70 -18.97
CA LEU A 142 21.72 -1.42 -19.67
C LEU A 142 20.40 -0.62 -19.74
N THR A 143 19.25 -1.26 -19.57
CA THR A 143 17.92 -0.70 -19.88
C THR A 143 16.99 -0.56 -18.69
N ALA A 144 17.09 -1.40 -17.65
CA ALA A 144 16.25 -1.30 -16.45
C ALA A 144 16.88 -0.41 -15.37
N ARG A 145 16.08 0.25 -14.51
CA ARG A 145 16.54 0.70 -13.17
C ARG A 145 16.81 -0.54 -12.30
N ALA A 146 17.77 -1.35 -12.71
CA ALA A 146 18.01 -2.63 -12.08
C ALA A 146 18.84 -2.40 -10.81
N GLU A 147 18.27 -2.72 -9.65
CA GLU A 147 18.91 -2.59 -8.32
C GLU A 147 20.02 -3.64 -8.08
N GLY A 148 20.48 -4.31 -9.14
CA GLY A 148 21.39 -5.45 -9.06
C GLY A 148 20.67 -6.74 -8.65
N PRO A 149 21.39 -7.89 -8.69
CA PRO A 149 20.85 -9.18 -8.28
C PRO A 149 20.44 -9.20 -6.81
N ARG A 150 21.18 -8.46 -5.95
CA ARG A 150 20.88 -8.37 -4.52
C ARG A 150 19.57 -7.62 -4.24
N GLY A 151 19.37 -6.43 -4.82
CA GLY A 151 18.13 -5.67 -4.65
C GLY A 151 16.92 -6.41 -5.21
N ALA A 152 17.09 -7.12 -6.32
CA ALA A 152 16.06 -8.00 -6.86
C ALA A 152 15.70 -9.16 -5.93
N MET A 153 16.69 -9.79 -5.28
CA MET A 153 16.44 -10.81 -4.27
C MET A 153 15.77 -10.27 -3.01
N GLU A 154 16.14 -9.07 -2.56
CA GLU A 154 15.47 -8.39 -1.44
C GLU A 154 14.01 -8.07 -1.78
N THR A 155 13.74 -7.62 -3.01
CA THR A 155 12.38 -7.42 -3.52
C THR A 155 11.61 -8.74 -3.60
N ALA A 156 12.21 -9.81 -4.13
CA ALA A 156 11.60 -11.15 -4.19
C ALA A 156 11.24 -11.66 -2.79
N ARG A 157 12.16 -11.50 -1.82
CA ARG A 157 11.96 -11.87 -0.41
C ARG A 157 10.80 -11.09 0.21
N ARG A 158 10.75 -9.77 -0.01
CA ARG A 158 9.66 -8.91 0.45
C ARG A 158 8.32 -9.40 -0.10
N TRP A 159 8.23 -9.61 -1.41
CA TRP A 159 7.02 -10.15 -2.04
C TRP A 159 6.63 -11.52 -1.49
N PHE A 160 7.59 -12.43 -1.33
CA PHE A 160 7.34 -13.76 -0.80
C PHE A 160 6.66 -13.73 0.57
N TYR A 161 7.20 -12.97 1.53
CA TYR A 161 6.63 -12.90 2.88
C TYR A 161 5.29 -12.15 2.93
N HIS A 162 5.12 -11.12 2.10
CA HIS A 162 3.83 -10.44 1.99
C HIS A 162 2.73 -11.37 1.47
N VAL A 163 3.01 -12.17 0.44
CA VAL A 163 2.06 -13.14 -0.11
C VAL A 163 1.85 -14.32 0.85
N GLU A 164 2.90 -14.80 1.52
CA GLU A 164 2.78 -15.82 2.56
C GLU A 164 1.85 -15.37 3.69
N ALA A 165 1.99 -14.14 4.16
CA ALA A 165 1.13 -13.57 5.19
C ALA A 165 -0.35 -13.48 4.76
N ILE A 166 -0.61 -13.17 3.49
CA ILE A 166 -1.96 -13.20 2.91
C ILE A 166 -2.51 -14.62 2.89
N ILE A 167 -1.73 -15.59 2.41
CA ILE A 167 -2.19 -16.96 2.19
C ILE A 167 -2.46 -17.69 3.51
N ARG A 168 -1.72 -17.36 4.56
CA ARG A 168 -1.98 -17.87 5.93
C ARG A 168 -3.34 -17.45 6.48
N ARG A 169 -3.96 -16.39 5.95
CA ARG A 169 -5.31 -15.97 6.35
C ARG A 169 -6.37 -16.81 5.63
N PRO A 170 -7.43 -17.25 6.33
CA PRO A 170 -8.54 -17.97 5.71
C PRO A 170 -9.24 -17.08 4.67
N LYS A 171 -9.71 -17.69 3.57
CA LYS A 171 -10.40 -16.97 2.48
C LYS A 171 -11.64 -16.22 3.01
N ASP A 172 -12.40 -16.85 3.90
CA ASP A 172 -13.62 -16.29 4.50
C ASP A 172 -13.37 -14.98 5.27
N GLU A 173 -12.22 -14.86 5.94
CA GLU A 173 -11.83 -13.62 6.63
C GLU A 173 -11.48 -12.51 5.64
N LEU A 174 -10.80 -12.86 4.54
CA LEU A 174 -10.52 -11.92 3.46
C LEU A 174 -11.81 -11.44 2.78
N GLU A 175 -12.81 -12.31 2.64
CA GLU A 175 -14.13 -11.97 2.10
C GLU A 175 -14.93 -11.10 3.07
N ALA A 176 -14.96 -11.44 4.36
CA ALA A 176 -15.61 -10.63 5.38
C ALA A 176 -15.02 -9.21 5.45
N LYS A 177 -13.70 -9.09 5.34
CA LYS A 177 -13.02 -7.79 5.30
C LYS A 177 -13.31 -7.01 4.01
N ALA A 178 -13.45 -7.70 2.88
CA ALA A 178 -13.81 -7.08 1.60
C ALA A 178 -15.28 -6.61 1.57
N ALA A 179 -16.17 -7.31 2.26
CA ALA A 179 -17.60 -7.02 2.33
C ALA A 179 -17.96 -6.00 3.41
N ALA A 180 -17.06 -5.71 4.35
CA ALA A 180 -17.27 -4.69 5.37
C ALA A 180 -17.43 -3.31 4.71
N PRO A 181 -18.57 -2.61 4.88
CA PRO A 181 -18.74 -1.27 4.35
C PRO A 181 -17.64 -0.36 4.90
N ALA A 182 -17.06 0.50 4.04
CA ALA A 182 -16.22 1.59 4.51
C ALA A 182 -16.96 2.35 5.62
N PRO A 183 -16.30 2.79 6.71
CA PRO A 183 -16.93 3.59 7.75
C PRO A 183 -17.71 4.72 7.10
N GLN A 184 -19.05 4.65 7.17
CA GLN A 184 -19.91 5.71 6.66
C GLN A 184 -19.50 6.98 7.40
N ALA A 185 -19.13 8.03 6.65
CA ALA A 185 -18.96 9.34 7.24
C ALA A 185 -20.22 9.65 8.06
N PRO A 186 -20.10 10.15 9.30
CA PRO A 186 -21.26 10.42 10.12
C PRO A 186 -22.22 11.33 9.35
N SER A 187 -23.45 10.86 9.18
CA SER A 187 -24.51 11.60 8.51
C SER A 187 -24.59 13.01 9.11
N PRO A 188 -24.68 14.09 8.30
CA PRO A 188 -24.82 15.43 8.84
C PRO A 188 -26.08 15.49 9.71
N THR A 189 -25.89 15.80 10.99
CA THR A 189 -26.97 16.05 11.95
C THR A 189 -27.94 17.08 11.34
N PRO A 190 -29.27 16.82 11.34
CA PRO A 190 -30.23 17.80 10.89
C PRO A 190 -30.06 19.12 11.65
N PRO A 191 -30.10 20.29 10.96
CA PRO A 191 -29.95 21.57 11.62
C PRO A 191 -31.05 21.78 12.68
N ALA A 192 -30.63 22.25 13.86
CA ALA A 192 -31.52 22.52 14.99
C ALA A 192 -32.65 23.49 14.58
N PRO A 193 -33.88 23.29 15.07
CA PRO A 193 -34.99 24.19 14.77
C PRO A 193 -34.69 25.62 15.31
N PRO A 194 -35.13 26.68 14.61
CA PRO A 194 -34.89 28.06 15.01
C PRO A 194 -35.47 28.37 16.41
N PRO A 195 -34.80 29.19 17.22
CA PRO A 195 -35.28 29.56 18.54
C PRO A 195 -36.62 30.31 18.45
N GLU A 196 -37.60 29.82 19.21
CA GLU A 196 -38.92 30.45 19.37
C GLU A 196 -38.78 31.88 19.92
N ALA A 197 -39.40 32.81 19.21
CA ALA A 197 -39.48 34.21 19.59
C ALA A 197 -40.10 34.37 20.99
N HIS A 198 -39.36 35.03 21.88
CA HIS A 198 -39.80 35.38 23.22
C HIS A 198 -41.09 36.22 23.17
N LYS A 199 -42.14 35.73 23.84
CA LYS A 199 -43.36 36.50 24.06
C LYS A 199 -43.09 37.70 24.99
N PRO A 200 -43.72 38.86 24.77
CA PRO A 200 -43.43 40.08 25.52
C PRO A 200 -43.85 39.98 27.00
N PHE A 201 -43.00 40.49 27.88
CA PHE A 201 -43.24 40.70 29.30
C PHE A 201 -44.46 41.63 29.55
N PRO A 202 -45.38 41.29 30.46
CA PRO A 202 -46.21 42.27 31.14
C PRO A 202 -45.54 42.71 32.45
N ALA A 203 -45.49 44.02 32.69
CA ALA A 203 -45.18 44.65 33.97
C ALA A 203 -46.49 45.07 34.68
N PRO A 204 -46.47 45.67 35.88
CA PRO A 204 -45.80 45.28 37.13
C PRO A 204 -46.81 45.19 38.31
N GLY A 205 -46.53 44.35 39.32
CA GLY A 205 -47.28 44.31 40.58
C GLY A 205 -46.40 43.84 41.75
N GLU A 206 -46.11 44.77 42.67
CA GLU A 206 -45.46 44.57 43.97
C GLU A 206 -46.35 43.76 44.96
N PRO A 207 -45.91 43.45 46.20
CA PRO A 207 -44.61 42.93 46.67
C PRO A 207 -44.79 41.74 47.65
N SER A 208 -43.76 40.95 47.94
CA SER A 208 -43.69 40.25 49.25
C SER A 208 -42.27 39.85 49.67
N LYS A 209 -41.77 40.67 50.59
CA LYS A 209 -41.03 40.38 51.83
C LYS A 209 -39.57 39.83 51.77
N PRO A 210 -38.62 40.51 52.46
CA PRO A 210 -37.18 40.21 52.44
C PRO A 210 -36.65 39.37 53.63
N GLU A 211 -35.37 39.00 53.48
CA GLU A 211 -34.32 38.59 54.45
C GLU A 211 -34.00 37.09 54.65
N PRO A 212 -32.75 36.71 55.05
CA PRO A 212 -31.49 37.49 55.20
C PRO A 212 -30.26 36.86 54.45
N PRO A 213 -29.05 37.45 54.53
CA PRO A 213 -28.04 37.37 53.48
C PRO A 213 -27.04 36.21 53.57
N LYS A 214 -26.46 35.90 52.40
CA LYS A 214 -25.27 35.06 52.20
C LYS A 214 -24.07 35.66 52.93
N SER A 215 -23.43 34.86 53.77
CA SER A 215 -22.04 35.06 54.20
C SER A 215 -21.10 34.22 53.31
N ALA A 216 -20.21 34.93 52.63
CA ALA A 216 -18.89 34.48 52.21
C ALA A 216 -17.94 35.66 52.49
N PRO A 217 -16.60 35.53 52.53
CA PRO A 217 -15.77 34.38 52.16
C PRO A 217 -14.63 34.09 53.16
N LYS A 218 -13.87 33.02 52.93
CA LYS A 218 -12.39 33.08 52.98
C LYS A 218 -11.80 32.00 52.06
N LYS A 219 -10.93 32.46 51.18
CA LYS A 219 -10.00 31.70 50.33
C LYS A 219 -8.83 31.20 51.19
N ASP A 220 -7.97 30.44 50.51
CA ASP A 220 -6.66 29.90 50.90
C ASP A 220 -6.80 28.37 51.10
N ASP A 221 -6.12 27.49 50.38
CA ASP A 221 -5.01 27.63 49.45
C ASP A 221 -4.98 26.41 48.52
N ILE A 222 -4.29 26.56 47.40
CA ILE A 222 -4.17 25.61 46.29
C ILE A 222 -3.35 24.38 46.71
N ASP A 223 -3.81 23.16 46.40
CA ASP A 223 -2.90 22.01 46.28
C ASP A 223 -3.17 21.22 44.99
N VAL A 224 -2.31 21.48 44.02
CA VAL A 224 -2.25 20.87 42.69
C VAL A 224 -1.37 19.64 42.81
N LEU A 225 -1.92 18.50 43.24
CA LEU A 225 -1.22 17.20 43.15
C LEU A 225 -2.18 16.04 43.43
N ASN A 226 -3.12 15.81 42.52
CA ASN A 226 -3.81 14.52 42.47
C ASN A 226 -3.94 14.02 41.02
N ALA A 227 -2.80 13.60 40.48
CA ALA A 227 -2.75 12.70 39.33
C ALA A 227 -2.38 11.30 39.87
N PRO A 228 -3.16 10.24 39.62
CA PRO A 228 -2.78 8.91 40.07
C PRO A 228 -1.60 8.38 39.24
N ILE A 229 -0.53 8.03 39.95
CA ILE A 229 0.69 7.38 39.45
C ILE A 229 0.37 5.94 39.01
N ILE A 230 0.79 5.59 37.80
CA ILE A 230 0.74 4.22 37.24
C ILE A 230 1.89 3.41 37.87
N PRO A 231 1.64 2.25 38.53
CA PRO A 231 2.73 1.42 39.02
C PRO A 231 3.31 0.55 37.89
N TYR A 232 4.61 0.69 37.65
CA TYR A 232 5.40 -0.20 36.82
C TYR A 232 5.70 -1.48 37.63
N VAL A 233 5.36 -2.65 37.10
CA VAL A 233 5.68 -3.94 37.71
C VAL A 233 7.11 -4.32 37.33
N ASP A 234 7.93 -4.50 38.36
CA ASP A 234 9.34 -4.82 38.32
C ASP A 234 9.59 -6.22 37.74
N MET A 235 10.55 -6.33 36.82
CA MET A 235 11.24 -7.57 36.50
C MET A 235 12.30 -7.83 37.56
N ARG A 236 12.38 -9.07 38.08
CA ARG A 236 13.63 -9.82 38.37
C ARG A 236 13.35 -11.12 39.16
N PRO A 237 14.36 -12.00 39.37
CA PRO A 237 15.77 -11.94 38.93
C PRO A 237 16.12 -12.85 37.75
#